data_AF-A0A2V6N3U0-F1
#
_entry.id   AF-A0A2V6N3U0-F1
#
_cell.length_a   1.000
_cell.length_b   1.000
_cell.length_c   1.000
_cell.angle_alpha   90.00
_cell.angle_beta   90.00
_cell.angle_gamma   90.00
#
_symmetry.space_group_name_H-M   'P 1'
#
loop_
_entity.id
_entity.type
_entity.pdbx_description
1 polymer ?
#
loop_
_entity_poly.entity_id
_entity_poly.type
_entity_poly.pdbx_seq_one_letter_code
_entity_poly.pdbx_strand_id
1 'polypeptide(L)'
;MASTDASDFRLSVLNPGGRDLEQYFDEPVGPTDIGHPPINLHAFAACTRGSFHRATKNAIEEKRPILLLLRGNFRATERALAECQKQKRTVAVALKETGLHQIAAQLRDP
;
A
#
# COMPACT_ATOMS: atom_id res chain seq x y z
N MET A 1 -14.03 7.33 12.50
CA MET A 1 -14.90 6.21 12.07
C MET A 1 -14.56 5.91 10.63
N ALA A 2 -14.37 4.64 10.25
CA ALA A 2 -14.26 4.30 8.83
C ALA A 2 -15.61 4.62 8.18
N SER A 3 -15.60 5.29 7.02
CA SER A 3 -16.83 5.58 6.27
C SER A 3 -17.59 4.28 6.00
N THR A 4 -18.88 4.24 6.33
CA THR A 4 -19.78 3.11 6.03
C THR A 4 -20.29 3.14 4.59
N ASP A 5 -20.00 4.22 3.85
CA ASP A 5 -20.33 4.31 2.44
C ASP A 5 -19.18 3.74 1.61
N ALA A 6 -19.38 2.52 1.09
CA ALA A 6 -18.40 1.83 0.25
C ALA A 6 -18.01 2.64 -0.99
N SER A 7 -18.84 3.62 -1.40
CA SER A 7 -18.59 4.50 -2.56
C SER A 7 -17.47 5.53 -2.34
N ASP A 8 -17.07 5.80 -1.09
CA ASP A 8 -15.98 6.72 -0.74
C ASP A 8 -14.76 6.00 -0.14
N PHE A 9 -14.71 4.67 -0.21
CA PHE A 9 -13.54 3.93 0.28
C PHE A 9 -12.32 4.18 -0.61
N ARG A 10 -11.27 4.75 -0.03
CA ARG A 10 -9.97 4.97 -0.67
C ARG A 10 -8.85 4.29 0.10
N LEU A 11 -8.01 3.51 -0.59
CA LEU A 11 -6.94 2.74 0.05
C LEU A 11 -5.57 3.37 -0.17
N SER A 12 -4.80 3.55 0.90
CA SER A 12 -3.36 3.81 0.80
C SER A 12 -2.60 2.49 0.87
N VAL A 13 -1.91 2.11 -0.20
CA VAL A 13 -1.02 0.95 -0.22
C VAL A 13 0.37 1.43 0.16
N LEU A 14 0.92 0.93 1.27
CA LEU A 14 2.22 1.34 1.79
C LEU A 14 3.23 0.20 1.59
N ASN A 15 4.31 0.49 0.87
CA ASN A 15 5.42 -0.40 0.56
C ASN A 15 6.75 0.13 1.14
N PRO A 16 7.00 0.00 2.46
CA PRO A 16 8.16 0.60 3.11
C PRO A 16 9.48 0.08 2.54
N GLY A 17 10.37 1.02 2.21
CA GLY A 17 11.67 0.70 1.61
C GLY A 17 11.59 0.07 0.22
N GLY A 18 10.42 0.12 -0.43
CA GLY A 18 10.23 -0.26 -1.82
C GLY A 18 10.96 0.68 -2.79
N ARG A 19 11.12 0.23 -4.04
CA ARG A 19 11.75 1.03 -5.11
C ARG A 19 10.75 1.84 -5.91
N ASP A 20 9.51 1.35 -6.01
CA ASP A 20 8.43 2.00 -6.73
C ASP A 20 8.22 3.42 -6.21
N LEU A 21 8.07 4.36 -7.14
CA LEU A 21 7.73 5.74 -6.82
C LEU A 21 6.31 5.82 -6.27
N GLU A 22 6.04 6.91 -5.54
CA GLU A 22 4.70 7.21 -5.07
C GLU A 22 3.79 7.53 -6.25
N GLN A 23 2.56 7.05 -6.17
CA GLN A 23 1.55 7.21 -7.21
C GLN A 23 0.21 7.52 -6.56
N TYR A 24 -0.54 8.41 -7.20
CA TYR A 24 -1.85 8.87 -6.74
C TYR A 24 -2.84 8.58 -7.86
N PHE A 25 -3.97 7.97 -7.49
CA PHE A 25 -4.99 7.52 -8.44
C PHE A 25 -6.32 8.25 -8.21
N ASP A 26 -6.25 9.50 -7.74
CA ASP A 26 -7.45 10.27 -7.39
C ASP A 26 -8.41 10.45 -8.58
N GLU A 27 -7.86 10.49 -9.79
CA GLU A 27 -8.58 10.57 -11.06
C GLU A 27 -8.39 9.32 -11.92
N PRO A 28 -9.43 8.89 -12.67
CA PRO A 28 -9.30 7.77 -13.60
C PRO A 28 -8.40 8.12 -14.77
N VAL A 29 -7.58 7.15 -15.20
CA VAL A 29 -6.77 7.29 -16.41
C VAL A 29 -7.65 7.25 -17.66
N GLY A 30 -7.42 8.19 -18.57
CA GLY A 30 -8.07 8.30 -19.85
C GLY A 30 -7.38 7.47 -20.95
N PRO A 31 -8.05 7.22 -22.09
CA PRO A 31 -7.51 6.42 -23.19
C PRO A 31 -6.22 6.97 -23.81
N THR A 32 -5.93 8.24 -23.58
CA THR A 32 -4.77 8.96 -24.13
C THR A 32 -3.61 9.06 -23.14
N ASP A 33 -3.79 8.60 -21.90
CA ASP A 33 -2.75 8.69 -20.89
C ASP A 33 -1.60 7.72 -21.19
N ILE A 34 -0.38 8.26 -21.15
CA ILE A 34 0.85 7.51 -21.42
C ILE A 34 1.32 6.89 -20.11
N GLY A 35 1.19 5.57 -19.98
CA GLY A 35 1.65 4.84 -18.80
C GLY A 35 1.31 3.36 -18.86
N HIS A 36 2.02 2.55 -18.08
CA HIS A 36 1.63 1.16 -17.88
C HIS A 36 0.42 1.10 -16.94
N PRO A 37 -0.56 0.22 -17.21
CA PRO A 37 -1.68 0.04 -16.29
C PRO A 37 -1.16 -0.39 -14.90
N PRO A 38 -1.80 0.05 -13.81
CA PRO A 38 -1.43 -0.38 -12.48
C PRO A 38 -1.70 -1.89 -12.35
N ILE A 39 -0.65 -2.65 -12.05
CA ILE A 39 -0.71 -4.10 -11.86
C ILE A 39 -0.43 -4.47 -10.41
N ASN A 40 -0.82 -5.70 -10.04
CA ASN A 40 -0.57 -6.26 -8.71
C ASN A 40 -1.10 -5.30 -7.61
N LEU A 41 -0.32 -5.05 -6.55
CA LEU A 41 -0.78 -4.26 -5.41
C LEU A 41 -1.03 -2.77 -5.71
N HIS A 42 -0.49 -2.24 -6.82
CA HIS A 42 -0.85 -0.90 -7.30
C HIS A 42 -2.31 -0.86 -7.79
N ALA A 43 -2.84 -1.97 -8.32
CA ALA A 43 -4.21 -2.06 -8.79
C ALA A 43 -5.23 -1.89 -7.64
N PHE A 44 -4.94 -2.38 -6.43
CA PHE A 44 -5.83 -2.14 -5.28
C PHE A 44 -5.95 -0.66 -4.92
N ALA A 45 -4.82 0.08 -4.97
CA ALA A 45 -4.85 1.53 -4.79
C ALA A 45 -5.65 2.20 -5.92
N ALA A 46 -5.39 1.83 -7.18
CA ALA A 46 -6.05 2.42 -8.33
C ALA A 46 -7.57 2.18 -8.37
N CYS A 47 -8.01 0.95 -8.14
CA CYS A 47 -9.43 0.58 -8.14
C CYS A 47 -10.25 1.28 -7.03
N THR A 48 -9.58 1.84 -6.03
CA THR A 48 -10.22 2.57 -4.91
C THR A 48 -9.95 4.07 -4.97
N ARG A 49 -9.43 4.60 -6.09
CA ARG A 49 -8.99 6.00 -6.22
C ARG A 49 -8.08 6.45 -5.08
N GLY A 50 -7.24 5.52 -4.66
CA GLY A 50 -6.35 5.65 -3.53
C GLY A 50 -4.96 6.08 -3.95
N SER A 51 -3.95 5.56 -3.25
CA SER A 51 -2.56 5.98 -3.46
C SER A 51 -1.58 4.86 -3.09
N PHE A 52 -0.42 4.85 -3.74
CA PHE A 52 0.68 3.96 -3.44
C PHE A 52 1.85 4.77 -2.87
N HIS A 53 2.38 4.33 -1.74
CA HIS A 53 3.38 5.04 -0.96
C HIS A 53 4.59 4.18 -0.69
N ARG A 54 5.78 4.79 -0.69
CA ARG A 54 6.99 4.19 -0.13
C ARG A 54 7.37 4.79 1.22
N ALA A 55 7.00 6.05 1.46
CA ALA A 55 7.25 6.74 2.72
C ALA A 55 6.05 6.59 3.66
N THR A 56 6.30 6.09 4.87
CA THR A 56 5.25 5.90 5.89
C THR A 56 4.54 7.22 6.22
N LYS A 57 5.29 8.31 6.32
CA LYS A 57 4.76 9.64 6.64
C LYS A 57 3.67 10.05 5.65
N ASN A 58 3.93 9.93 4.36
CA ASN A 58 3.00 10.33 3.30
C ASN A 58 1.72 9.48 3.35
N ALA A 59 1.86 8.16 3.52
CA ALA A 59 0.70 7.26 3.67
C ALA A 59 -0.18 7.60 4.89
N ILE A 60 0.42 8.05 6.00
CA ILE A 60 -0.30 8.47 7.21
C ILE A 60 -1.04 9.79 6.97
N GLU A 61 -0.41 10.75 6.28
CA GLU A 61 -0.96 12.08 6.02
C GLU A 61 -2.23 12.05 5.14
N GLU A 62 -2.37 11.02 4.29
CA GLU A 62 -3.59 10.76 3.52
C GLU A 62 -4.84 10.55 4.38
N LYS A 63 -4.67 10.18 5.65
CA LYS A 63 -5.77 9.87 6.58
C LYS A 63 -6.75 8.80 6.06
N ARG A 64 -6.29 7.91 5.18
CA ARG A 64 -7.02 6.76 4.60
C ARG A 64 -6.65 5.41 5.26
N PRO A 65 -7.49 4.36 5.22
CA PRO A 65 -7.06 3.01 5.59
C PRO A 65 -5.80 2.59 4.83
N ILE A 66 -4.91 1.85 5.49
CA ILE A 66 -3.60 1.48 4.93
C ILE A 66 -3.52 -0.03 4.71
N LEU A 67 -3.13 -0.45 3.52
CA LEU A 67 -2.63 -1.81 3.26
C LEU A 67 -1.10 -1.78 3.32
N LEU A 68 -0.55 -2.31 4.41
CA LEU A 68 0.89 -2.36 4.65
C LEU A 68 1.50 -3.65 4.07
N LEU A 69 2.51 -3.49 3.22
CA LEU A 69 3.14 -4.60 2.51
C LEU A 69 4.39 -5.11 3.22
N LEU A 70 4.35 -6.37 3.65
CA LEU A 70 5.48 -7.11 4.21
C LEU A 70 6.46 -7.48 3.10
N ARG A 71 7.75 -7.17 3.32
CA ARG A 71 8.86 -7.50 2.42
C ARG A 71 10.21 -7.40 3.11
N GLY A 72 11.22 -8.03 2.50
CA GLY A 72 12.59 -8.02 3.01
C GLY A 72 12.65 -8.58 4.43
N ASN A 73 13.59 -8.16 5.25
CA ASN A 73 13.70 -8.64 6.65
C ASN A 73 12.68 -7.99 7.63
N PHE A 74 11.54 -7.54 7.11
CA PHE A 74 10.43 -6.89 7.82
C PHE A 74 10.73 -5.64 8.68
N ARG A 75 11.99 -5.24 8.89
CA ARG A 75 12.36 -4.11 9.78
C ARG A 75 11.73 -2.79 9.37
N ALA A 76 11.72 -2.50 8.07
CA ALA A 76 11.08 -1.29 7.56
C ALA A 76 9.55 -1.33 7.77
N THR A 77 8.96 -2.51 7.64
CA THR A 77 7.54 -2.75 7.80
C THR A 77 7.11 -2.65 9.26
N GLU A 78 7.89 -3.22 10.18
CA GLU A 78 7.68 -3.13 11.63
C GLU A 78 7.71 -1.68 12.10
N ARG A 79 8.72 -0.90 11.67
CA ARG A 79 8.80 0.54 11.96
C ARG A 79 7.58 1.29 11.43
N ALA A 80 7.19 1.01 10.19
CA ALA A 80 6.03 1.65 9.58
C ALA A 80 4.72 1.31 10.32
N LEU A 81 4.55 0.06 10.75
CA LEU A 81 3.39 -0.38 11.53
C LEU A 81 3.31 0.35 12.87
N ALA A 82 4.43 0.46 13.60
CA ALA A 82 4.48 1.19 14.87
C ALA A 82 4.09 2.67 14.70
N GLU A 83 4.55 3.33 13.64
CA GLU A 83 4.14 4.71 13.31
C GLU A 83 2.65 4.81 12.97
N CYS A 84 2.12 3.89 12.16
CA CYS A 84 0.69 3.85 11.82
C CYS A 84 -0.18 3.64 13.07
N GLN A 85 0.21 2.75 13.98
CA GLN A 85 -0.48 2.49 15.25
C GLN A 85 -0.45 3.69 16.18
N LYS A 86 0.70 4.36 16.31
CA LYS A 86 0.84 5.61 17.08
C LYS A 86 -0.13 6.68 16.60
N GLN A 87 -0.37 6.74 15.29
CA GLN A 87 -1.30 7.68 14.65
C GLN A 87 -2.74 7.14 14.55
N LYS A 88 -3.04 5.99 15.19
CA LYS A 88 -4.36 5.35 15.22
C LYS A 88 -4.95 5.12 13.82
N ARG A 89 -4.11 4.81 12.83
CA ARG A 89 -4.55 4.44 11.48
C ARG A 89 -5.12 3.03 11.47
N THR A 90 -6.17 2.79 10.67
CA THR A 90 -6.62 1.44 10.34
C THR A 90 -5.63 0.81 9.37
N VAL A 91 -5.06 -0.34 9.74
CA VAL A 91 -4.03 -1.03 8.95
C VAL A 91 -4.43 -2.48 8.73
N ALA A 92 -4.44 -2.90 7.46
CA ALA A 92 -4.38 -4.30 7.06
C ALA A 92 -2.96 -4.63 6.60
N VAL A 93 -2.54 -5.90 6.74
CA VAL A 93 -1.17 -6.33 6.42
C VAL A 93 -1.23 -7.45 5.39
N ALA A 94 -0.39 -7.39 4.36
CA ALA A 94 -0.27 -8.41 3.34
C ALA A 94 1.20 -8.61 2.91
N LEU A 95 1.54 -9.79 2.41
CA LEU A 95 2.84 -10.00 1.75
C LEU A 95 2.86 -9.26 0.40
N LYS A 96 3.97 -8.57 0.09
CA LYS A 96 4.16 -7.89 -1.20
C LYS A 96 4.14 -8.86 -2.38
N GLU A 97 4.73 -10.03 -2.17
CA GLU A 97 4.85 -11.09 -3.16
C GLU A 97 4.12 -12.33 -2.64
N THR A 98 3.19 -12.87 -3.43
CA THR A 98 2.31 -13.97 -3.02
C THR A 98 2.55 -15.28 -3.76
N GLY A 99 3.54 -15.33 -4.67
CA GLY A 99 3.94 -16.58 -5.29
C GLY A 99 4.53 -17.55 -4.26
N LEU A 100 4.17 -18.84 -4.33
CA LEU A 100 4.58 -19.84 -3.34
C LEU A 100 6.08 -19.85 -3.06
N HIS A 101 6.90 -19.75 -4.11
CA HIS A 101 8.36 -19.71 -3.99
C HIS A 101 8.87 -18.41 -3.33
N GLN A 102 8.20 -17.28 -3.55
CA GLN A 102 8.53 -15.99 -2.96
C GLN A 102 8.16 -15.97 -1.48
N ILE A 103 6.98 -16.48 -1.13
CA ILE A 103 6.57 -16.68 0.27
C ILE A 103 7.58 -17.59 0.98
N ALA A 104 7.92 -18.72 0.39
CA ALA A 104 8.90 -19.64 0.97
C ALA A 104 10.29 -18.99 1.14
N ALA A 105 10.74 -18.18 0.18
CA ALA A 105 12.00 -17.44 0.31
C ALA A 105 11.93 -16.41 1.44
N GLN A 106 10.83 -15.67 1.52
CA GLN A 106 10.60 -14.62 2.51
C GLN A 106 10.52 -15.16 3.94
N LEU A 107 9.93 -16.34 4.14
CA LEU A 107 9.84 -16.97 5.47
C LEU A 107 11.14 -17.63 5.94
N ARG A 108 12.10 -17.86 5.03
CA ARG A 108 13.43 -18.41 5.38
C ARG A 108 14.41 -17.34 5.85
N ASP A 109 14.13 -16.07 5.57
CA ASP A 109 14.96 -14.92 5.94
C ASP A 109 14.07 -13.78 6.50
N PRO A 110 13.45 -13.99 7.68
CA PRO A 110 12.54 -13.01 8.26
C PRO A 110 13.24 -11.76 8.80
#